data_AF-A0A932MNM8-F1
#
_entry.id   AF-A0A932MNM8-F1
#
_cell.length_a   1.000
_cell.length_b   1.000
_cell.length_c   1.000
_cell.angle_alpha   90.00
_cell.angle_beta   90.00
_cell.angle_gamma   90.00
#
_symmetry.space_group_name_H-M   'P 1'
#
loop_
_entity.id
_entity.type
_entity.pdbx_description
1 polymer ?
#
loop_
_entity_poly.entity_id
_entity_poly.type
_entity_poly.pdbx_seq_one_letter_code
_entity_poly.pdbx_strand_id
1 'polypeptide(L)'
;MSRKIAIFAMALALLASAWPAEAQRLEEPRRIGFLSTGSPGPSSSAIKAFLEGLRGHGWAEGRNIAIEYRWAGESRKSLQDLAAEVARLPVDVIFVRTTPAALALKKTGTKIPVVFVAVSEPIGTGLVASLARPGGNFTGITSINRDLMPKRLELLKEVLPGLARVGHIANPGYAIHQVQVKEMREAARALEMELLVFEARTIPEAERAFAGMAEARVGAFIMQQGPPFLYLRREILGLAARSGLAGMYPASFWTHDGGLISYGANSDDYHRRSAAFVDKILKGAKPGDLPVERPTKLELVINLKTAKALGITIPPEVLQRADRVIR
;
A
#
# COMPACT_ATOMS: atom_id res chain seq x y z
N MET A 1 -58.47 -10.55 -54.39
CA MET A 1 -57.29 -9.70 -54.09
C MET A 1 -57.04 -9.73 -52.60
N SER A 2 -55.85 -10.21 -52.23
CA SER A 2 -55.74 -11.29 -51.25
C SER A 2 -55.10 -10.84 -49.93
N ARG A 3 -55.44 -11.55 -48.84
CA ARG A 3 -54.77 -11.55 -47.52
C ARG A 3 -53.24 -11.46 -47.58
N LYS A 4 -52.62 -11.88 -48.70
CA LYS A 4 -51.18 -11.78 -48.94
C LYS A 4 -50.68 -10.32 -49.01
N ILE A 5 -51.47 -9.38 -49.51
CA ILE A 5 -51.08 -7.95 -49.61
C ILE A 5 -51.10 -7.28 -48.23
N ALA A 6 -52.08 -7.61 -47.38
CA ALA A 6 -52.18 -7.10 -46.02
C ALA A 6 -51.05 -7.63 -45.12
N ILE A 7 -50.67 -8.91 -45.27
CA ILE A 7 -49.53 -9.51 -44.56
C ILE A 7 -48.22 -8.87 -45.01
N PHE A 8 -48.07 -8.57 -46.31
CA PHE A 8 -46.87 -7.93 -46.84
C PHE A 8 -46.72 -6.48 -46.34
N ALA A 9 -47.82 -5.73 -46.29
CA ALA A 9 -47.83 -4.36 -45.76
C ALA A 9 -47.51 -4.30 -44.25
N MET A 10 -47.95 -5.30 -43.48
CA MET A 10 -47.67 -5.38 -42.04
C MET A 10 -46.22 -5.82 -41.74
N ALA A 11 -45.62 -6.65 -42.60
CA ALA A 11 -44.21 -7.01 -42.50
C ALA A 11 -43.27 -5.83 -42.84
N LEU A 12 -43.65 -4.99 -43.81
CA LEU A 12 -42.92 -3.76 -44.16
C LEU A 12 -43.01 -2.68 -43.08
N ALA A 13 -44.14 -2.58 -42.38
CA ALA A 13 -44.29 -1.64 -41.26
C ALA A 13 -43.43 -2.03 -40.03
N LEU A 14 -43.25 -3.33 -39.78
CA LEU A 14 -42.36 -3.85 -38.72
C LEU A 14 -40.87 -3.67 -39.06
N LEU A 15 -40.51 -3.64 -40.35
CA LEU A 15 -39.15 -3.35 -40.81
C LEU A 15 -38.84 -1.84 -40.80
N ALA A 16 -39.85 -0.97 -40.91
CA ALA A 16 -39.68 0.49 -40.87
C ALA A 16 -39.62 1.07 -39.44
N SER A 17 -40.03 0.32 -38.41
CA SER A 17 -39.88 0.69 -37.00
C SER A 17 -38.59 0.18 -36.35
N ALA A 18 -37.74 -0.53 -37.10
CA ALA A 18 -36.37 -0.82 -36.68
C ALA A 18 -35.52 0.43 -36.91
N TRP A 19 -35.74 1.48 -36.10
CA TRP A 19 -34.66 2.42 -35.81
C TRP A 19 -33.44 1.57 -35.46
N PRO A 20 -32.26 1.81 -36.06
CA PRO A 20 -31.06 1.16 -35.57
C PRO A 20 -31.00 1.51 -34.09
N ALA A 21 -31.23 0.52 -33.23
CA ALA A 21 -30.66 0.58 -31.91
C ALA A 21 -29.19 0.86 -32.21
N GLU A 22 -28.73 2.07 -31.92
CA GLU A 22 -27.31 2.41 -31.89
C GLU A 22 -26.69 1.20 -31.20
N ALA A 23 -26.05 0.33 -31.98
CA ALA A 23 -25.27 -0.75 -31.41
C ALA A 23 -24.27 0.04 -30.60
N GLN A 24 -24.48 0.12 -29.28
CA GLN A 24 -23.51 0.72 -28.39
C GLN A 24 -22.24 0.02 -28.79
N ARG A 25 -21.35 0.74 -29.48
CA ARG A 25 -19.98 0.29 -29.65
C ARG A 25 -19.61 -0.03 -28.23
N LEU A 26 -19.43 -1.31 -27.92
CA LEU A 26 -18.85 -1.71 -26.67
C LEU A 26 -17.55 -0.94 -26.64
N GLU A 27 -17.52 0.17 -25.90
CA GLU A 27 -16.33 0.99 -25.78
C GLU A 27 -15.22 0.03 -25.43
N GLU A 28 -14.12 0.06 -26.17
CA GLU A 28 -13.00 -0.82 -25.88
C GLU A 28 -12.69 -0.68 -24.38
N PRO A 29 -12.57 -1.81 -23.66
CA PRO A 29 -12.46 -1.76 -22.21
C PRO A 29 -11.25 -0.91 -21.85
N ARG A 30 -11.44 0.02 -20.90
CA ARG A 30 -10.34 0.86 -20.42
C ARG A 30 -9.22 -0.01 -19.85
N ARG A 31 -7.98 0.33 -20.14
CA ARG A 31 -6.83 -0.48 -19.81
C ARG A 31 -6.04 0.16 -18.68
N ILE A 32 -5.83 -0.60 -17.61
CA ILE A 32 -5.07 -0.15 -16.44
C ILE A 32 -3.76 -0.93 -16.40
N GLY A 33 -2.63 -0.23 -16.47
CA GLY A 33 -1.33 -0.82 -16.15
C GLY A 33 -1.18 -0.96 -14.64
N PHE A 34 -0.70 -2.10 -14.15
CA PHE A 34 -0.46 -2.29 -12.72
C PHE A 34 1.00 -2.64 -12.47
N LEU A 35 1.65 -1.93 -11.53
CA LEU A 35 3.02 -2.22 -11.11
C LEU A 35 3.14 -2.26 -9.59
N SER A 36 3.71 -3.34 -9.05
CA SER A 36 4.00 -3.45 -7.62
C SER A 36 5.25 -4.24 -7.31
N THR A 37 5.98 -3.83 -6.27
CA THR A 37 7.10 -4.59 -5.68
C THR A 37 6.64 -5.72 -4.76
N GLY A 38 5.45 -6.29 -4.95
CA GLY A 38 4.95 -7.41 -4.16
C GLY A 38 4.88 -8.69 -5.00
N SER A 39 4.47 -9.79 -4.38
CA SER A 39 4.10 -11.01 -5.10
C SER A 39 2.68 -10.89 -5.70
N PRO A 40 2.40 -11.53 -6.85
CA PRO A 40 1.07 -11.67 -7.43
C PRO A 40 0.02 -12.15 -6.44
N GLY A 41 -1.16 -11.56 -6.54
CA GLY A 41 -2.34 -12.10 -5.88
C GLY A 41 -3.44 -11.07 -5.70
N PRO A 42 -4.61 -11.25 -6.34
CA PRO A 42 -5.84 -10.58 -5.89
C PRO A 42 -6.26 -11.03 -4.48
N SER A 43 -5.53 -11.95 -3.84
CA SER A 43 -5.72 -12.38 -2.44
C SER A 43 -5.26 -11.32 -1.42
N SER A 44 -4.36 -10.40 -1.79
CA SER A 44 -3.97 -9.28 -0.93
C SER A 44 -5.18 -8.40 -0.63
N SER A 45 -5.48 -8.19 0.66
CA SER A 45 -6.62 -7.35 1.09
C SER A 45 -6.60 -5.96 0.44
N ALA A 46 -5.42 -5.39 0.30
CA ALA A 46 -5.18 -4.12 -0.36
C ALA A 46 -5.63 -4.10 -1.84
N ILE A 47 -5.35 -5.17 -2.58
CA ILE A 47 -5.74 -5.28 -3.99
C ILE A 47 -7.24 -5.52 -4.11
N LYS A 48 -7.81 -6.37 -3.24
CA LYS A 48 -9.27 -6.53 -3.17
C LYS A 48 -9.95 -5.20 -2.91
N ALA A 49 -9.44 -4.42 -1.97
CA ALA A 49 -9.99 -3.11 -1.62
C ALA A 49 -9.90 -2.13 -2.79
N PHE A 50 -8.81 -2.12 -3.55
CA PHE A 50 -8.69 -1.33 -4.78
C PHE A 50 -9.73 -1.76 -5.84
N LEU A 51 -9.85 -3.06 -6.11
CA LEU A 51 -10.82 -3.61 -7.06
C LEU A 51 -12.27 -3.38 -6.61
N GLU A 52 -12.55 -3.42 -5.31
CA GLU A 52 -13.84 -3.03 -4.72
C GLU A 52 -14.11 -1.53 -4.91
N GLY A 53 -13.09 -0.68 -4.73
CA GLY A 53 -13.18 0.74 -5.01
C GLY A 53 -13.52 1.00 -6.48
N LEU A 54 -12.82 0.34 -7.40
CA LEU A 54 -13.12 0.42 -8.84
C LEU A 54 -14.56 0.00 -9.14
N ARG A 55 -15.01 -1.11 -8.57
CA ARG A 55 -16.41 -1.59 -8.70
C ARG A 55 -17.41 -0.55 -8.18
N GLY A 56 -17.11 0.11 -7.07
CA GLY A 56 -17.92 1.20 -6.52
C GLY A 56 -18.07 2.41 -7.46
N HIS A 57 -17.09 2.62 -8.35
CA HIS A 57 -17.14 3.63 -9.41
C HIS A 57 -17.70 3.12 -10.75
N GLY A 58 -18.17 1.86 -10.80
CA GLY A 58 -18.71 1.23 -12.00
C GLY A 58 -17.69 0.50 -12.89
N TRP A 59 -16.42 0.44 -12.48
CA TRP A 59 -15.35 -0.24 -13.19
C TRP A 59 -15.20 -1.69 -12.71
N ALA A 60 -15.36 -2.65 -13.61
CA ALA A 60 -15.28 -4.07 -13.32
C ALA A 60 -14.39 -4.79 -14.35
N GLU A 61 -13.37 -5.47 -13.83
CA GLU A 61 -12.41 -6.23 -14.65
C GLU A 61 -13.13 -7.32 -15.45
N GLY A 62 -12.80 -7.43 -16.74
CA GLY A 62 -13.45 -8.35 -17.67
C GLY A 62 -14.82 -7.88 -18.19
N ARG A 63 -15.33 -6.73 -17.71
CA ARG A 63 -16.55 -6.10 -18.24
C ARG A 63 -16.24 -4.82 -19.01
N ASN A 64 -15.67 -3.82 -18.33
CA ASN A 64 -15.39 -2.51 -18.92
C ASN A 64 -13.97 -2.00 -18.60
N ILE A 65 -13.17 -2.77 -17.87
CA ILE A 65 -11.73 -2.55 -17.73
C ILE A 65 -10.96 -3.86 -17.96
N ALA A 66 -9.70 -3.74 -18.40
CA ALA A 66 -8.70 -4.79 -18.37
C ALA A 66 -7.49 -4.31 -17.56
N ILE A 67 -6.93 -5.17 -16.69
CA ILE A 67 -5.78 -4.82 -15.84
C ILE A 67 -4.56 -5.64 -16.25
N GLU A 68 -3.49 -4.94 -16.61
CA GLU A 68 -2.22 -5.51 -17.05
C GLU A 68 -1.23 -5.56 -15.88
N TYR A 69 -1.17 -6.70 -15.19
CA TYR A 69 -0.38 -6.84 -13.97
C TYR A 69 1.12 -7.06 -14.23
N ARG A 70 1.97 -6.35 -13.47
CA ARG A 70 3.40 -6.63 -13.31
C ARG A 70 3.78 -6.64 -11.83
N TRP A 71 4.34 -7.76 -11.39
CA TRP A 71 4.71 -8.02 -10.00
C TRP A 71 6.20 -8.33 -9.91
N ALA A 72 6.95 -7.56 -9.13
CA ALA A 72 8.39 -7.80 -9.00
C ALA A 72 8.71 -9.01 -8.12
N GLY A 73 7.85 -9.37 -7.16
CA GLY A 73 8.13 -10.39 -6.16
C GLY A 73 8.30 -11.82 -6.67
N GLU A 74 7.73 -12.12 -7.84
CA GLU A 74 7.85 -13.44 -8.49
C GLU A 74 8.54 -13.34 -9.86
N SER A 75 9.01 -12.15 -10.22
CA SER A 75 9.60 -11.89 -11.52
C SER A 75 11.10 -12.15 -11.50
N ARG A 76 11.61 -12.84 -12.53
CA ARG A 76 13.05 -12.88 -12.82
C ARG A 76 13.57 -11.56 -13.38
N LYS A 77 12.68 -10.70 -13.87
CA LYS A 77 13.00 -9.37 -14.40
C LYS A 77 13.17 -8.36 -13.28
N SER A 78 14.07 -7.42 -13.48
CA SER A 78 14.27 -6.31 -12.54
C SER A 78 13.03 -5.42 -12.47
N LEU A 79 12.91 -4.64 -11.39
CA LEU A 79 11.83 -3.66 -11.26
C LEU A 79 11.87 -2.60 -12.38
N GLN A 80 13.07 -2.29 -12.87
CA GLN A 80 13.31 -1.37 -13.98
C GLN A 80 12.74 -1.91 -15.29
N ASP A 81 12.98 -3.19 -15.58
CA ASP A 81 12.44 -3.86 -16.77
C ASP A 81 10.92 -3.90 -16.73
N LEU A 82 10.35 -4.27 -15.57
CA LEU A 82 8.89 -4.27 -15.38
C LEU A 82 8.29 -2.88 -15.55
N ALA A 83 8.94 -1.83 -15.03
CA ALA A 83 8.49 -0.46 -15.24
C ALA A 83 8.55 -0.05 -16.71
N ALA A 84 9.60 -0.44 -17.44
CA ALA A 84 9.73 -0.18 -18.87
C ALA A 84 8.65 -0.92 -19.69
N GLU A 85 8.29 -2.14 -19.30
CA GLU A 85 7.17 -2.87 -19.90
C GLU A 85 5.85 -2.14 -19.68
N VAL A 86 5.49 -1.83 -18.43
CA VAL A 86 4.24 -1.13 -18.12
C VAL A 86 4.15 0.21 -18.85
N ALA A 87 5.27 0.93 -18.96
CA ALA A 87 5.34 2.21 -19.66
C ALA A 87 5.11 2.12 -21.19
N ARG A 88 5.27 0.93 -21.79
CA ARG A 88 5.03 0.68 -23.22
C ARG A 88 3.68 0.03 -23.50
N LEU A 89 2.95 -0.39 -22.46
CA LEU A 89 1.63 -0.97 -22.66
C LEU A 89 0.64 0.09 -23.17
N PRO A 90 -0.31 -0.27 -24.03
CA PRO A 90 -1.37 0.63 -24.47
C PRO A 90 -2.43 0.72 -23.36
N VAL A 91 -2.10 1.39 -22.26
CA VAL A 91 -2.96 1.58 -21.08
C VAL A 91 -3.35 3.05 -20.92
N ASP A 92 -4.58 3.29 -20.46
CA ASP A 92 -5.11 4.64 -20.21
C ASP A 92 -4.52 5.27 -18.94
N VAL A 93 -4.18 4.43 -17.95
CA VAL A 93 -3.66 4.86 -16.64
C VAL A 93 -2.84 3.74 -16.01
N ILE A 94 -1.80 4.10 -15.26
CA ILE A 94 -0.98 3.17 -14.48
C ILE A 94 -1.31 3.33 -13.01
N PHE A 95 -1.70 2.24 -12.36
CA PHE A 95 -1.74 2.13 -10.91
C PHE A 95 -0.44 1.53 -10.39
N VAL A 96 0.29 2.29 -9.55
CA VAL A 96 1.58 1.86 -9.02
C VAL A 96 1.61 1.86 -7.50
N ARG A 97 2.17 0.79 -6.93
CA ARG A 97 2.34 0.64 -5.48
C ARG A 97 3.81 0.71 -5.11
N THR A 98 4.10 1.45 -4.04
CA THR A 98 5.41 1.64 -3.38
C THR A 98 6.36 2.63 -4.07
N THR A 99 7.20 3.30 -3.27
CA THR A 99 8.16 4.30 -3.75
C THR A 99 9.12 3.76 -4.81
N PRO A 100 9.76 2.57 -4.67
CA PRO A 100 10.68 2.08 -5.69
C PRO A 100 10.03 1.85 -7.06
N ALA A 101 8.79 1.36 -7.11
CA ALA A 101 8.07 1.16 -8.37
C ALA A 101 7.69 2.49 -9.03
N ALA A 102 7.21 3.46 -8.24
CA ALA A 102 6.89 4.80 -8.75
C ALA A 102 8.13 5.51 -9.31
N LEU A 103 9.27 5.39 -8.63
CA LEU A 103 10.55 5.91 -9.11
C LEU A 103 11.05 5.19 -10.37
N ALA A 104 10.86 3.87 -10.46
CA ALA A 104 11.20 3.11 -11.66
C ALA A 104 10.36 3.57 -12.87
N LEU A 105 9.05 3.80 -12.69
CA LEU A 105 8.19 4.38 -13.72
C LEU A 105 8.61 5.80 -14.09
N LYS A 106 8.95 6.65 -13.12
CA LYS A 106 9.42 8.02 -13.39
C LYS A 106 10.65 8.01 -14.31
N LYS A 107 11.58 7.08 -14.10
CA LYS A 107 12.81 6.95 -14.91
C LYS A 107 12.55 6.52 -16.36
N THR A 108 11.41 5.92 -16.67
CA THR A 108 11.07 5.57 -18.07
C THR A 108 10.68 6.79 -18.90
N GLY A 109 10.38 7.92 -18.27
CA GLY A 109 9.87 9.11 -18.95
C GLY A 109 8.44 8.97 -19.46
N THR A 110 7.69 7.95 -19.00
CA THR A 110 6.31 7.71 -19.41
C THR A 110 5.45 8.97 -19.27
N LYS A 111 4.58 9.19 -20.26
CA LYS A 111 3.57 10.25 -20.28
C LYS A 111 2.19 9.75 -19.87
N ILE A 112 2.04 8.44 -19.67
CA ILE A 112 0.79 7.82 -19.23
C ILE A 112 0.45 8.38 -17.82
N PRO A 113 -0.81 8.73 -17.53
CA PRO A 113 -1.26 9.05 -16.19
C PRO A 113 -0.88 7.98 -15.16
N VAL A 114 -0.35 8.38 -14.01
CA VAL A 114 0.08 7.48 -12.94
C VAL A 114 -0.64 7.83 -11.64
N VAL A 115 -1.39 6.87 -11.11
CA VAL A 115 -1.94 6.88 -9.76
C VAL A 115 -1.05 6.05 -8.86
N PHE A 116 -0.34 6.70 -7.95
CA PHE A 116 0.48 6.02 -6.96
C PHE A 116 -0.25 5.81 -5.63
N VAL A 117 0.14 4.77 -4.92
CA VAL A 117 -0.33 4.51 -3.56
C VAL A 117 0.81 4.02 -2.67
N ALA A 118 0.77 4.44 -1.40
CA ALA A 118 1.80 4.13 -0.41
C ALA A 118 3.22 4.54 -0.84
N VAL A 119 3.34 5.69 -1.52
CA VAL A 119 4.62 6.31 -1.87
C VAL A 119 5.00 7.29 -0.77
N SER A 120 6.17 7.10 -0.18
CA SER A 120 6.76 8.06 0.76
C SER A 120 7.45 9.21 0.01
N GLU A 121 7.33 10.42 0.55
CA GLU A 121 8.03 11.64 0.10
C GLU A 121 7.87 11.94 -1.40
N PRO A 122 6.65 12.04 -1.95
CA PRO A 122 6.45 12.26 -3.39
C PRO A 122 7.03 13.61 -3.86
N ILE A 123 7.12 14.62 -2.99
CA ILE A 123 7.81 15.90 -3.28
C ILE A 123 9.33 15.71 -3.29
N GLY A 124 9.90 15.16 -2.21
CA GLY A 124 11.35 14.98 -2.09
C GLY A 124 11.95 14.05 -3.13
N THR A 125 11.18 13.08 -3.63
CA THR A 125 11.56 12.20 -4.75
C THR A 125 11.29 12.84 -6.14
N GLY A 126 10.71 14.04 -6.16
CA GLY A 126 10.33 14.80 -7.33
C GLY A 126 9.25 14.12 -8.19
N LEU A 127 8.49 13.18 -7.63
CA LEU A 127 7.35 12.58 -8.34
C LEU A 127 6.25 13.62 -8.60
N VAL A 128 6.08 14.57 -7.68
CA VAL A 128 5.12 15.67 -7.78
C VAL A 128 5.76 16.99 -7.35
N ALA A 129 5.27 18.11 -7.88
CA ALA A 129 5.75 19.44 -7.49
C ALA A 129 5.24 19.86 -6.10
N SER A 130 3.98 19.54 -5.79
CA SER A 130 3.36 19.76 -4.48
C SER A 130 2.22 18.77 -4.24
N LEU A 131 1.75 18.65 -3.00
CA LEU A 131 0.57 17.81 -2.72
C LEU A 131 -0.71 18.45 -3.29
N ALA A 132 -0.87 19.78 -3.16
CA ALA A 132 -2.09 20.46 -3.60
C ALA A 132 -2.22 20.52 -5.14
N ARG A 133 -1.09 20.66 -5.85
CA ARG A 133 -1.01 20.65 -7.31
C ARG A 133 0.21 19.85 -7.76
N PRO A 134 0.03 18.58 -8.15
CA PRO A 134 1.16 17.75 -8.58
C PRO A 134 1.89 18.26 -9.81
N GLY A 135 1.17 18.89 -10.75
CA GLY A 135 1.71 19.53 -11.96
C GLY A 135 2.16 18.59 -13.08
N GLY A 136 2.37 17.30 -12.82
CA GLY A 136 2.82 16.30 -13.80
C GLY A 136 1.76 15.23 -14.10
N ASN A 137 2.23 14.07 -14.57
CA ASN A 137 1.38 12.89 -14.81
C ASN A 137 1.25 11.97 -13.60
N PHE A 138 1.83 12.31 -12.44
CA PHE A 138 1.75 11.52 -11.20
C PHE A 138 0.82 12.18 -10.19
N THR A 139 -0.06 11.39 -9.57
CA THR A 139 -0.92 11.78 -8.44
C THR A 139 -1.27 10.55 -7.60
N GLY A 140 -2.05 10.69 -6.53
CA GLY A 140 -2.58 9.57 -5.77
C GLY A 140 -2.50 9.78 -4.26
N ILE A 141 -2.16 8.72 -3.52
CA ILE A 141 -2.16 8.75 -2.05
C ILE A 141 -0.74 8.48 -1.52
N THR A 142 -0.20 9.46 -0.78
CA THR A 142 1.12 9.36 -0.15
C THR A 142 1.10 8.46 1.09
N SER A 143 2.27 7.96 1.49
CA SER A 143 2.46 7.33 2.80
C SER A 143 2.68 8.38 3.88
N ILE A 144 2.28 8.05 5.11
CA ILE A 144 2.57 8.82 6.35
C ILE A 144 3.37 7.97 7.35
N ASN A 145 4.02 6.90 6.88
CA ASN A 145 4.65 5.93 7.78
C ASN A 145 5.84 6.48 8.56
N ARG A 146 6.59 7.45 8.00
CA ARG A 146 7.66 8.15 8.71
C ARG A 146 7.09 9.02 9.83
N ASP A 147 6.04 9.79 9.52
CA ASP A 147 5.36 10.69 10.46
C ASP A 147 4.85 9.96 11.70
N LEU A 148 4.44 8.70 11.55
CA LEU A 148 3.90 7.88 12.63
C LEU A 148 4.96 7.19 13.50
N MET A 149 6.25 7.25 13.16
CA MET A 149 7.29 6.53 13.90
C MET A 149 7.47 7.02 15.35
N PRO A 150 7.50 8.33 15.64
CA PRO A 150 7.50 8.81 17.03
C PRO A 150 6.29 8.32 17.82
N LYS A 151 5.08 8.38 17.23
CA LYS A 151 3.87 7.91 17.89
C LYS A 151 3.89 6.40 18.18
N ARG A 152 4.52 5.62 17.32
CA ARG A 152 4.75 4.18 17.54
C ARG A 152 5.71 3.92 18.71
N LEU A 153 6.73 4.75 18.92
CA LEU A 153 7.58 4.65 20.11
C LEU A 153 6.79 4.98 21.38
N GLU A 154 5.98 6.03 21.37
CA GLU A 154 5.10 6.37 22.49
C GLU A 154 4.18 5.20 22.85
N LEU A 155 3.46 4.66 21.86
CA LEU A 155 2.57 3.52 22.08
C LEU A 155 3.32 2.29 22.60
N LEU A 156 4.54 2.04 22.13
CA LEU A 156 5.35 0.92 22.61
C LEU A 156 5.81 1.12 24.06
N LYS A 157 6.15 2.36 24.45
CA LYS A 157 6.46 2.74 25.84
C LYS A 157 5.22 2.68 26.74
N GLU A 158 4.04 3.03 26.23
CA GLU A 158 2.79 2.88 26.97
C GLU A 158 2.46 1.40 27.22
N VAL A 159 2.68 0.52 26.23
CA VAL A 159 2.50 -0.95 26.38
C VAL A 159 3.53 -1.54 27.34
N LEU A 160 4.77 -1.02 27.32
CA LEU A 160 5.88 -1.47 28.15
C LEU A 160 6.47 -0.28 28.94
N PRO A 161 5.87 0.13 30.07
CA PRO A 161 6.28 1.34 30.80
C PRO A 161 7.75 1.33 31.22
N GLY A 162 8.30 0.16 31.54
CA GLY A 162 9.71 -0.04 31.90
C GLY A 162 10.69 -0.13 30.71
N LEU A 163 10.23 0.05 29.47
CA LEU A 163 11.08 -0.04 28.29
C LEU A 163 12.15 1.06 28.31
N ALA A 164 13.42 0.66 28.43
CA ALA A 164 14.57 1.57 28.44
C ALA A 164 15.43 1.47 27.17
N ARG A 165 15.43 0.32 26.48
CA ARG A 165 16.16 0.10 25.23
C ARG A 165 15.24 -0.47 24.17
N VAL A 166 15.21 0.18 23.00
CA VAL A 166 14.40 -0.24 21.87
C VAL A 166 15.27 -0.46 20.63
N GLY A 167 15.11 -1.62 20.00
CA GLY A 167 15.73 -1.93 18.72
C GLY A 167 14.94 -1.29 17.57
N HIS A 168 15.61 -0.57 16.67
CA HIS A 168 15.03 -0.10 15.42
C HIS A 168 15.57 -0.94 14.28
N ILE A 169 14.75 -1.85 13.74
CA ILE A 169 15.11 -2.58 12.53
C ILE A 169 14.83 -1.70 11.32
N ALA A 170 15.90 -1.38 10.59
CA ALA A 170 15.91 -0.35 9.56
C ALA A 170 16.60 -0.84 8.29
N ASN A 171 16.24 -0.25 7.16
CA ASN A 171 16.90 -0.54 5.89
C ASN A 171 17.84 0.63 5.51
N PRO A 172 19.17 0.43 5.50
CA PRO A 172 20.13 1.48 5.19
C PRO A 172 20.10 1.92 3.73
N GLY A 173 19.52 1.12 2.83
CA GLY A 173 19.39 1.44 1.41
C GLY A 173 18.30 2.47 1.07
N TYR A 174 17.58 3.01 2.06
CA TYR A 174 16.57 4.04 1.81
C TYR A 174 17.18 5.43 1.85
N ALA A 175 16.79 6.26 0.88
CA ALA A 175 17.29 7.63 0.76
C ALA A 175 17.10 8.48 2.03
N ILE A 176 16.06 8.19 2.81
CA ILE A 176 15.73 8.90 4.05
C ILE A 176 16.28 8.23 5.32
N HIS A 177 17.09 7.17 5.19
CA HIS A 177 17.49 6.34 6.33
C HIS A 177 18.17 7.15 7.44
N GLN A 178 19.17 7.97 7.11
CA GLN A 178 19.91 8.77 8.09
C GLN A 178 19.02 9.80 8.80
N VAL A 179 18.16 10.49 8.04
CA VAL A 179 17.20 11.47 8.59
C VAL A 179 16.22 10.77 9.54
N GLN A 180 15.65 9.64 9.13
CA GLN A 180 14.72 8.88 9.96
C GLN A 180 15.39 8.34 11.23
N VAL A 181 16.62 7.83 11.15
CA VAL A 181 17.36 7.37 12.33
C VAL A 181 17.59 8.51 13.31
N LYS A 182 17.96 9.70 12.82
CA LYS A 182 18.15 10.89 13.66
C LYS A 182 16.85 11.28 14.39
N GLU A 183 15.75 11.43 13.65
CA GLU A 183 14.42 11.75 14.20
C GLU A 183 13.98 10.72 15.25
N MET A 184 14.24 9.43 14.98
CA MET A 184 13.91 8.35 15.88
C MET A 184 14.74 8.35 17.16
N ARG A 185 16.03 8.69 17.07
CA ARG A 185 16.87 8.85 18.26
C ARG A 185 16.40 10.02 19.11
N GLU A 186 15.98 11.12 18.49
CA GLU A 186 15.40 12.27 19.19
C GLU A 186 14.10 11.92 19.91
N ALA A 187 13.16 11.26 19.22
CA ALA A 187 11.91 10.80 19.80
C ALA A 187 12.11 9.80 20.94
N ALA A 188 13.04 8.85 20.79
CA ALA A 188 13.36 7.88 21.85
C ALA A 188 13.93 8.58 23.10
N ARG A 189 14.85 9.54 22.92
CA ARG A 189 15.39 10.32 24.05
C ARG A 189 14.32 11.11 24.80
N ALA A 190 13.36 11.70 24.08
CA ALA A 190 12.24 12.41 24.70
C ALA A 190 11.32 11.49 25.53
N LEU A 191 11.38 10.17 25.30
CA LEU A 191 10.64 9.14 26.02
C LEU A 191 11.52 8.35 27.01
N GLU A 192 12.72 8.87 27.31
CA GLU A 192 13.70 8.25 28.21
C GLU A 192 14.10 6.82 27.77
N MET A 193 14.19 6.61 26.46
CA MET A 193 14.63 5.37 25.83
C MET A 193 15.91 5.56 25.03
N GLU A 194 16.78 4.55 25.07
CA GLU A 194 17.88 4.38 24.14
C GLU A 194 17.42 3.65 22.87
N LEU A 195 17.63 4.27 21.70
CA LEU A 195 17.37 3.64 20.41
C LEU A 195 18.66 3.02 19.84
N LEU A 196 18.64 1.71 19.63
CA LEU A 196 19.71 0.96 18.99
C LEU A 196 19.27 0.56 17.58
N VAL A 197 20.06 0.91 16.56
CA VAL A 197 19.70 0.66 15.15
C VAL A 197 20.30 -0.66 14.69
N PHE A 198 19.49 -1.50 14.07
CA PHE A 198 19.90 -2.77 13.48
C PHE A 198 19.49 -2.80 12.01
N GLU A 199 20.46 -2.97 11.13
CA GLU A 199 20.23 -2.88 9.69
C GLU A 199 19.89 -4.25 9.10
N ALA A 200 18.83 -4.31 8.29
CA ALA A 200 18.44 -5.53 7.59
C ALA A 200 17.77 -5.29 6.23
N ARG A 201 18.18 -6.09 5.25
CA ARG A 201 17.63 -6.15 3.88
C ARG A 201 17.36 -7.58 3.42
N THR A 202 17.99 -8.56 4.07
CA THR A 202 17.93 -9.98 3.72
C THR A 202 17.61 -10.83 4.96
N ILE A 203 17.28 -12.11 4.77
CA ILE A 203 17.03 -13.05 5.88
C ILE A 203 18.26 -13.14 6.81
N PRO A 204 19.49 -13.37 6.32
CA PRO A 204 20.65 -13.48 7.21
C PRO A 204 20.97 -12.17 7.96
N GLU A 205 20.70 -11.02 7.35
CA GLU A 205 20.84 -9.73 8.04
C GLU A 205 19.77 -9.56 9.12
N ALA A 206 18.52 -9.97 8.87
CA ALA A 206 17.47 -9.96 9.88
C ALA A 206 17.80 -10.89 11.06
N GLU A 207 18.33 -12.09 10.80
CA GLU A 207 18.78 -13.01 11.86
C GLU A 207 19.87 -12.37 12.73
N ARG A 208 20.88 -11.75 12.10
CA ARG A 208 21.92 -10.99 12.82
C ARG A 208 21.36 -9.81 13.61
N ALA A 209 20.38 -9.10 13.04
CA ALA A 209 19.72 -7.98 13.72
C ALA A 209 19.02 -8.45 15.01
N PHE A 210 18.26 -9.56 14.96
CA PHE A 210 17.60 -10.11 16.14
C PHE A 210 18.58 -10.70 17.16
N ALA A 211 19.69 -11.31 16.72
CA ALA A 211 20.75 -11.74 17.62
C ALA A 211 21.41 -10.56 18.35
N GLY A 212 21.77 -9.49 17.62
CA GLY A 212 22.34 -8.29 18.21
C GLY A 212 21.37 -7.56 19.15
N MET A 213 20.06 -7.59 18.85
CA MET A 213 19.02 -7.09 19.76
C MET A 213 19.02 -7.85 21.09
N ALA A 214 19.14 -9.19 21.05
CA ALA A 214 19.22 -10.02 22.24
C ALA A 214 20.50 -9.74 23.05
N GLU A 215 21.65 -9.63 22.39
CA GLU A 215 22.94 -9.29 23.02
C GLU A 215 22.90 -7.92 23.70
N ALA A 216 22.31 -6.93 23.03
CA ALA A 216 22.14 -5.58 23.56
C ALA A 216 21.05 -5.46 24.63
N ARG A 217 20.30 -6.56 24.87
CA ARG A 217 19.18 -6.64 25.81
C ARG A 217 18.12 -5.57 25.53
N VAL A 218 17.72 -5.41 24.27
CA VAL A 218 16.56 -4.54 23.95
C VAL A 218 15.30 -5.17 24.53
N GLY A 219 14.40 -4.34 25.08
CA GLY A 219 13.14 -4.83 25.64
C GLY A 219 12.04 -5.03 24.60
N ALA A 220 12.16 -4.35 23.46
CA ALA A 220 11.24 -4.41 22.34
C ALA A 220 11.92 -3.89 21.07
N PHE A 221 11.27 -4.09 19.93
CA PHE A 221 11.70 -3.50 18.66
C PHE A 221 10.57 -2.77 17.95
N ILE A 222 10.96 -1.77 17.15
CA ILE A 222 10.11 -1.07 16.21
C ILE A 222 10.62 -1.30 14.80
N MET A 223 9.69 -1.56 13.87
CA MET A 223 10.02 -1.88 12.49
C MET A 223 9.77 -0.71 11.55
N GLN A 224 10.78 -0.36 10.77
CA GLN A 224 10.63 0.55 9.64
C GLN A 224 9.72 -0.08 8.57
N GLN A 225 8.83 0.71 7.97
CA GLN A 225 8.05 0.24 6.80
C GLN A 225 8.93 0.20 5.55
N GLY A 226 8.81 -0.87 4.74
CA GLY A 226 9.57 -0.93 3.50
C GLY A 226 9.39 -2.22 2.68
N PRO A 227 9.53 -2.19 1.33
CA PRO A 227 9.37 -3.40 0.51
C PRO A 227 10.21 -4.62 0.92
N PRO A 228 11.52 -4.52 1.27
CA PRO A 228 12.28 -5.69 1.72
C PRO A 228 11.68 -6.35 2.96
N PHE A 229 11.17 -5.55 3.91
CA PHE A 229 10.49 -6.11 5.07
C PHE A 229 9.16 -6.79 4.72
N LEU A 230 8.44 -6.33 3.70
CA LEU A 230 7.25 -7.05 3.21
C LEU A 230 7.60 -8.46 2.72
N TYR A 231 8.74 -8.63 2.04
CA TYR A 231 9.23 -9.94 1.61
C TYR A 231 9.69 -10.81 2.78
N LEU A 232 10.32 -10.20 3.78
CA LEU A 232 10.82 -10.88 4.99
C LEU A 232 9.74 -11.05 6.08
N ARG A 233 8.45 -10.85 5.75
CA ARG A 233 7.39 -10.73 6.76
C ARG A 233 7.29 -11.96 7.66
N ARG A 234 7.26 -13.16 7.06
CA ARG A 234 7.14 -14.41 7.80
C ARG A 234 8.35 -14.64 8.69
N GLU A 235 9.53 -14.34 8.17
CA GLU A 235 10.82 -14.53 8.83
C GLU A 235 10.96 -13.57 10.02
N ILE A 236 10.61 -12.28 9.86
CA ILE A 236 10.66 -11.28 10.94
C ILE A 236 9.68 -11.64 12.06
N LEU A 237 8.45 -12.05 11.72
CA LEU A 237 7.47 -12.48 12.73
C LEU A 237 7.95 -13.73 13.47
N GLY A 238 8.52 -14.70 12.74
CA GLY A 238 9.12 -15.89 13.33
C GLY A 238 10.32 -15.58 14.24
N LEU A 239 11.19 -14.65 13.84
CA LEU A 239 12.32 -14.20 14.66
C LEU A 239 11.84 -13.50 15.94
N ALA A 240 10.89 -12.57 15.84
CA ALA A 240 10.30 -11.90 16.98
C ALA A 240 9.70 -12.89 17.99
N ALA A 241 8.93 -13.87 17.51
CA ALA A 241 8.35 -14.91 18.35
C ALA A 241 9.42 -15.79 19.03
N ARG A 242 10.44 -16.25 18.28
CA ARG A 242 11.52 -17.09 18.84
C ARG A 242 12.40 -16.34 19.83
N SER A 243 12.63 -15.05 19.61
CA SER A 243 13.42 -14.20 20.51
C SER A 243 12.62 -13.68 21.71
N GLY A 244 11.31 -13.94 21.78
CA GLY A 244 10.45 -13.38 22.83
C GLY A 244 10.39 -11.85 22.83
N LEU A 245 10.64 -11.21 21.69
CA LEU A 245 10.71 -9.76 21.57
C LEU A 245 9.37 -9.17 21.14
N ALA A 246 8.90 -8.21 21.93
CA ALA A 246 7.74 -7.38 21.58
C ALA A 246 8.04 -6.52 20.34
N GLY A 247 7.17 -6.59 19.33
CA GLY A 247 7.32 -5.85 18.07
C GLY A 247 6.21 -4.81 17.86
N MET A 248 6.61 -3.58 17.49
CA MET A 248 5.74 -2.53 16.98
C MET A 248 5.84 -2.44 15.45
N TYR A 249 4.71 -2.68 14.77
CA TYR A 249 4.65 -2.81 13.32
C TYR A 249 3.92 -1.64 12.62
N PRO A 250 4.25 -1.35 11.36
CA PRO A 250 3.72 -0.19 10.66
C PRO A 250 2.31 -0.37 10.08
N ALA A 251 1.76 -1.59 10.06
CA ALA A 251 0.46 -1.88 9.47
C ALA A 251 -0.21 -3.12 10.10
N SER A 252 -1.53 -3.15 10.10
CA SER A 252 -2.35 -4.16 10.78
C SER A 252 -2.16 -5.59 10.30
N PHE A 253 -1.79 -5.78 9.04
CA PHE A 253 -1.52 -7.11 8.50
C PHE A 253 -0.38 -7.80 9.30
N TRP A 254 0.63 -7.08 9.78
CA TRP A 254 1.68 -7.68 10.62
C TRP A 254 1.10 -8.29 11.91
N THR A 255 0.18 -7.57 12.54
CA THR A 255 -0.50 -7.99 13.77
C THR A 255 -1.44 -9.17 13.53
N HIS A 256 -2.11 -9.20 12.36
CA HIS A 256 -2.89 -10.36 11.93
C HIS A 256 -2.08 -11.64 11.78
N ASP A 257 -0.84 -11.53 11.33
CA ASP A 257 0.04 -12.67 11.13
C ASP A 257 0.88 -13.03 12.38
N GLY A 258 0.53 -12.46 13.54
CA GLY A 258 1.13 -12.82 14.84
C GLY A 258 2.01 -11.74 15.47
N GLY A 259 2.14 -10.56 14.84
CA GLY A 259 2.77 -9.41 15.47
C GLY A 259 2.00 -8.93 16.71
N LEU A 260 2.69 -8.33 17.67
CA LEU A 260 2.08 -7.86 18.93
C LEU A 260 1.14 -6.67 18.72
N ILE A 261 1.66 -5.59 18.15
CA ILE A 261 0.94 -4.32 18.05
C ILE A 261 1.34 -3.60 16.76
N SER A 262 0.38 -2.95 16.12
CA SER A 262 0.64 -2.10 14.97
C SER A 262 -0.12 -0.80 15.06
N TYR A 263 0.50 0.27 14.58
CA TYR A 263 -0.16 1.55 14.40
C TYR A 263 0.18 2.12 13.02
N GLY A 264 -0.83 2.43 12.21
CA GLY A 264 -0.59 2.84 10.83
C GLY A 264 -1.84 3.29 10.10
N ALA A 265 -1.63 3.82 8.89
CA ALA A 265 -2.72 4.08 7.96
C ALA A 265 -3.41 2.75 7.57
N ASN A 266 -4.74 2.75 7.56
CA ASN A 266 -5.51 1.58 7.15
C ASN A 266 -5.26 1.29 5.66
N SER A 267 -4.61 0.15 5.39
CA SER A 267 -4.17 -0.21 4.04
C SER A 267 -5.33 -0.38 3.07
N ASP A 268 -6.40 -1.01 3.52
CA ASP A 268 -7.54 -1.31 2.66
C ASP A 268 -8.29 -0.01 2.31
N ASP A 269 -8.41 0.93 3.25
CA ASP A 269 -9.05 2.24 3.04
C ASP A 269 -8.34 3.04 1.94
N TYR A 270 -7.03 3.26 2.05
CA TYR A 270 -6.33 4.08 1.07
C TYR A 270 -6.20 3.39 -0.29
N HIS A 271 -6.15 2.05 -0.36
CA HIS A 271 -6.21 1.37 -1.66
C HIS A 271 -7.61 1.49 -2.29
N ARG A 272 -8.68 1.34 -1.50
CA ARG A 272 -10.06 1.56 -1.98
C ARG A 272 -10.27 2.98 -2.50
N ARG A 273 -9.81 3.99 -1.75
CA ARG A 273 -9.92 5.40 -2.14
C ARG A 273 -9.10 5.75 -3.38
N SER A 274 -7.96 5.09 -3.58
CA SER A 274 -7.13 5.33 -4.76
C SER A 274 -7.85 5.02 -6.08
N ALA A 275 -8.89 4.17 -6.05
CA ALA A 275 -9.76 3.92 -7.21
C ALA A 275 -10.49 5.18 -7.70
N ALA A 276 -10.79 6.15 -6.81
CA ALA A 276 -11.40 7.42 -7.21
C ALA A 276 -10.48 8.27 -8.10
N PHE A 277 -9.16 8.17 -7.93
CA PHE A 277 -8.20 8.84 -8.82
C PHE A 277 -8.21 8.18 -10.20
N VAL A 278 -8.21 6.86 -10.24
CA VAL A 278 -8.32 6.09 -11.50
C VAL A 278 -9.62 6.45 -12.21
N ASP A 279 -10.76 6.46 -11.50
CA ASP A 279 -12.06 6.85 -12.04
C ASP A 279 -12.03 8.24 -12.68
N LYS A 280 -11.54 9.25 -11.95
CA LYS A 280 -11.42 10.62 -12.45
C LYS A 280 -10.55 10.69 -13.71
N ILE A 281 -9.42 9.99 -13.73
CA ILE A 281 -8.49 9.98 -14.87
C ILE A 281 -9.11 9.28 -16.09
N LEU A 282 -9.76 8.13 -15.89
CA LEU A 282 -10.47 7.42 -16.97
C LEU A 282 -11.63 8.26 -17.54
N LYS A 283 -12.16 9.19 -16.76
CA LYS A 283 -13.17 10.19 -17.17
C LYS A 283 -12.56 11.51 -17.67
N GLY A 284 -11.25 11.59 -17.85
CA GLY A 284 -10.56 12.72 -18.51
C GLY A 284 -9.92 13.76 -17.59
N ALA A 285 -9.94 13.56 -16.26
CA ALA A 285 -9.23 14.44 -15.35
C ALA A 285 -7.71 14.31 -15.52
N LYS A 286 -7.00 15.44 -15.45
CA LYS A 286 -5.53 15.45 -15.54
C LYS A 286 -4.92 15.15 -14.17
N PRO A 287 -3.95 14.22 -14.05
CA PRO A 287 -3.29 13.92 -12.78
C PRO A 287 -2.69 15.14 -12.09
N GLY A 288 -2.13 16.08 -12.87
CA GLY A 288 -1.50 17.30 -12.37
C GLY A 288 -2.44 18.25 -11.63
N ASP A 289 -3.75 18.09 -11.83
CA ASP A 289 -4.81 18.89 -11.20
C ASP A 289 -5.50 18.14 -10.03
N LEU A 290 -5.18 16.86 -9.84
CA LEU A 290 -5.72 16.04 -8.75
C LEU A 290 -4.78 16.12 -7.54
N PRO A 291 -5.18 16.72 -6.40
CA PRO A 291 -4.32 16.81 -5.23
C PRO A 291 -3.89 15.43 -4.73
N VAL A 292 -2.60 15.29 -4.36
CA VAL A 292 -2.13 14.12 -3.62
C VAL A 292 -2.78 14.12 -2.24
N GLU A 293 -3.42 13.01 -1.90
CA GLU A 293 -4.07 12.83 -0.61
C GLU A 293 -3.13 12.15 0.40
N ARG A 294 -3.32 12.46 1.68
CA ARG A 294 -2.77 11.68 2.79
C ARG A 294 -3.84 10.70 3.29
N PRO A 295 -3.45 9.53 3.85
CA PRO A 295 -4.40 8.64 4.48
C PRO A 295 -5.07 9.36 5.66
N THR A 296 -6.39 9.24 5.77
CA THR A 296 -7.16 9.90 6.85
C THR A 296 -7.61 8.91 7.93
N LYS A 297 -7.58 7.61 7.65
CA LYS A 297 -7.94 6.56 8.59
C LYS A 297 -6.68 5.90 9.13
N LEU A 298 -6.42 6.10 10.41
CA LEU A 298 -5.40 5.36 11.16
C LEU A 298 -6.07 4.19 11.88
N GLU A 299 -5.29 3.16 12.18
CA GLU A 299 -5.74 2.05 12.99
C GLU A 299 -4.65 1.60 13.97
N LEU A 300 -5.06 1.41 15.22
CA LEU A 300 -4.33 0.72 16.27
C LEU A 300 -4.88 -0.71 16.38
N VAL A 301 -4.02 -1.70 16.11
CA VAL A 301 -4.38 -3.12 16.20
C VAL A 301 -3.48 -3.81 17.19
N ILE A 302 -4.09 -4.59 18.09
CA ILE A 302 -3.41 -5.29 19.19
C ILE A 302 -3.73 -6.78 19.11
N ASN A 303 -2.72 -7.63 19.29
CA ASN A 303 -2.86 -9.07 19.33
C ASN A 303 -2.69 -9.60 20.76
N LEU A 304 -3.81 -9.96 21.38
CA LEU A 304 -3.83 -10.48 22.75
C LEU A 304 -3.27 -11.91 22.86
N LYS A 305 -3.30 -12.70 21.78
CA LYS A 305 -2.63 -14.01 21.74
C LYS A 305 -1.12 -13.83 21.83
N THR A 306 -0.58 -12.91 21.04
CA THR A 306 0.86 -12.59 21.08
C THR A 306 1.24 -11.94 22.41
N ALA A 307 0.43 -11.02 22.94
CA ALA A 307 0.68 -10.42 24.25
C ALA A 307 0.76 -11.49 25.35
N LYS A 308 -0.19 -12.43 25.37
CA LYS A 308 -0.19 -13.57 26.31
C LYS A 308 1.04 -14.46 26.14
N ALA A 309 1.42 -14.79 24.91
CA ALA A 309 2.61 -15.61 24.63
C ALA A 309 3.91 -14.94 25.09
N LEU A 310 3.97 -13.61 25.08
CA LEU A 310 5.11 -12.82 25.54
C LEU A 310 5.05 -12.48 27.04
N GLY A 311 3.99 -12.88 27.77
CA GLY A 311 3.79 -12.49 29.17
C GLY A 311 3.51 -10.99 29.36
N ILE A 312 3.04 -10.29 28.33
CA ILE A 312 2.77 -8.86 28.35
C ILE A 312 1.30 -8.63 28.68
N THR A 313 1.04 -7.87 29.74
CA THR A 313 -0.30 -7.36 30.04
C THR A 313 -0.48 -6.02 29.35
N ILE A 314 -1.40 -5.94 28.38
CA ILE A 314 -1.69 -4.68 27.70
C ILE A 314 -2.47 -3.77 28.63
N PRO A 315 -2.02 -2.52 28.89
CA PRO A 315 -2.75 -1.59 29.74
C PRO A 315 -4.17 -1.30 29.22
N PRO A 316 -5.18 -1.17 30.10
CA PRO A 316 -6.55 -0.90 29.69
C PRO A 316 -6.71 0.35 28.82
N GLU A 317 -5.96 1.43 29.12
CA GLU A 317 -5.95 2.69 28.36
C GLU A 317 -5.51 2.49 26.90
N VAL A 318 -4.58 1.56 26.67
CA VAL A 318 -4.11 1.21 25.33
C VAL A 318 -5.15 0.37 24.60
N LEU A 319 -5.77 -0.60 25.30
CA LEU A 319 -6.84 -1.43 24.72
C LEU A 319 -8.07 -0.62 24.32
N GLN A 320 -8.45 0.38 25.13
CA GLN A 320 -9.60 1.25 24.84
C GLN A 320 -9.43 2.08 23.56
N ARG A 321 -8.19 2.43 23.22
CA ARG A 321 -7.86 3.16 21.98
C ARG A 321 -7.69 2.24 20.76
N ALA A 322 -7.73 0.91 20.94
CA ALA A 322 -7.52 -0.01 19.84
C ALA A 322 -8.76 -0.11 18.94
N ASP A 323 -8.59 0.21 17.65
CA ASP A 323 -9.62 0.01 16.64
C ASP A 323 -9.95 -1.49 16.45
N ARG A 324 -8.97 -2.36 16.69
CA ARG A 324 -9.16 -3.81 16.61
C ARG A 324 -8.29 -4.58 17.60
N VAL A 325 -8.90 -5.60 18.20
CA VAL A 325 -8.25 -6.52 19.13
C VAL A 325 -8.38 -7.94 18.59
N ILE A 326 -7.23 -8.60 18.36
CA ILE A 326 -7.17 -10.01 17.95
C ILE A 326 -7.10 -10.85 19.22
N ARG A 327 -8.03 -11.81 19.34
CA ARG A 327 -8.17 -12.73 20.47
C ARG A 327 -7.89 -14.16 20.06
#